data_AF-A0A7J3UAW7-F1
#
_entry.id   AF-A0A7J3UAW7-F1
#
_cell.length_a   1.000
_cell.length_b   1.000
_cell.length_c   1.000
_cell.angle_alpha   90.00
_cell.angle_beta   90.00
_cell.angle_gamma   90.00
#
_symmetry.space_group_name_H-M   'P 1'
#
loop_
_entity.id
_entity.type
_entity.pdbx_description
1 polymer ?
#
loop_
_entity_poly.entity_id
_entity_poly.type
_entity_poly.pdbx_seq_one_letter_code
_entity_poly.pdbx_strand_id
1 'polypeptide(L)'
;MKEHIFIGAAWPYANGPLHLGTLAGCLLPADIFGKFNRMAGNDVLMVSGSDEHGTPITLTAEKEGKSPKEIADRYNAQHVKNIEELGITFENFSRTSNDFHKKVVQDFFLRLYENGYIYKKSMLSPYCEHCGRFLPDRYVEGICPYCGGEARGDQCDKCGKTLDPSELIDPKCKICGNAPVMKETEHLFFKLSAFEDKLLKWL
;
A
#
# COMPACT_ATOMS: atom_id res chain seq x y z
N MET A 1 -30.49 -23.36 -1.18
CA MET A 1 -29.27 -24.19 -1.35
C MET A 1 -28.17 -23.50 -0.57
N LYS A 2 -27.21 -24.26 -0.04
CA LYS A 2 -26.04 -23.71 0.64
C LYS A 2 -25.15 -23.00 -0.38
N GLU A 3 -24.79 -21.75 -0.13
CA GLU A 3 -23.92 -20.97 -1.03
C GLU A 3 -22.48 -20.89 -0.49
N HIS A 4 -21.54 -20.63 -1.40
CA HIS A 4 -20.14 -20.36 -1.07
C HIS A 4 -19.88 -18.85 -1.17
N ILE A 5 -19.52 -18.23 -0.04
CA ILE A 5 -19.38 -16.78 0.09
C ILE A 5 -17.91 -16.45 0.39
N PHE A 6 -17.26 -15.74 -0.53
CA PHE A 6 -15.92 -15.19 -0.32
C PHE A 6 -16.02 -13.74 0.17
N ILE A 7 -15.34 -13.42 1.27
CA ILE A 7 -15.30 -12.07 1.84
C ILE A 7 -13.82 -11.66 1.96
N GLY A 8 -13.38 -10.75 1.12
CA GLY A 8 -12.04 -10.16 1.20
C GLY A 8 -12.08 -8.82 1.92
N ALA A 9 -11.69 -8.77 3.20
CA ALA A 9 -11.57 -7.51 3.92
C ALA A 9 -10.24 -6.82 3.60
N ALA A 10 -10.26 -5.49 3.44
CA ALA A 10 -9.07 -4.70 3.17
C ALA A 10 -7.99 -4.93 4.23
N TRP A 11 -6.76 -5.10 3.79
CA TRP A 11 -5.63 -5.49 4.63
C TRP A 11 -5.11 -4.28 5.40
N PRO A 12 -5.10 -4.28 6.74
CA PRO A 12 -4.57 -3.17 7.49
C PRO A 12 -3.07 -2.98 7.26
N TYR A 13 -2.66 -1.72 7.14
CA TYR A 13 -1.27 -1.36 6.89
C TYR A 13 -0.42 -1.47 8.17
N ALA A 14 0.62 -2.29 8.16
CA ALA A 14 1.45 -2.64 9.32
C ALA A 14 2.51 -1.57 9.67
N ASN A 15 2.09 -0.31 9.72
CA ASN A 15 2.93 0.85 10.05
C ASN A 15 2.36 1.71 11.19
N GLY A 16 1.29 1.26 11.84
CA GLY A 16 0.61 2.02 12.88
C GLY A 16 -0.49 1.21 13.59
N PRO A 17 -0.99 1.69 14.73
CA PRO A 17 -2.12 1.06 15.41
C PRO A 17 -3.40 1.21 14.58
N LEU A 18 -4.32 0.24 14.73
CA LEU A 18 -5.67 0.36 14.18
C LEU A 18 -6.46 1.46 14.92
N HIS A 19 -7.31 2.17 14.19
CA HIS A 19 -8.24 3.14 14.77
C HIS A 19 -9.70 2.79 14.40
N LEU A 20 -10.66 3.47 15.03
CA LEU A 20 -12.09 3.21 14.82
C LEU A 20 -12.53 3.31 13.34
N GLY A 21 -11.89 4.18 12.55
CA GLY A 21 -12.13 4.23 11.10
C GLY A 21 -11.81 2.93 10.36
N THR A 22 -10.72 2.22 10.72
CA THR A 22 -10.39 0.92 10.13
C THR A 22 -11.43 -0.13 10.54
N LEU A 23 -11.82 -0.11 11.81
CA LEU A 23 -12.84 -1.01 12.33
C LEU A 23 -14.18 -0.80 11.61
N ALA A 24 -14.68 0.43 11.59
CA ALA A 24 -15.96 0.76 10.98
C ALA A 24 -15.94 0.61 9.45
N GLY A 25 -14.79 0.86 8.81
CA GLY A 25 -14.65 0.90 7.35
C GLY A 25 -14.45 -0.45 6.69
N CYS A 26 -13.70 -1.38 7.31
CA CYS A 26 -13.40 -2.67 6.66
C CYS A 26 -13.59 -3.90 7.55
N LEU A 27 -13.28 -3.85 8.84
CA LEU A 27 -13.28 -5.06 9.68
C LEU A 27 -14.67 -5.44 10.17
N LEU A 28 -15.41 -4.50 10.77
CA LEU A 28 -16.72 -4.75 11.36
C LEU A 28 -17.80 -5.08 10.32
N PRO A 29 -17.90 -4.38 9.17
CA PRO A 29 -18.88 -4.74 8.14
C PRO A 29 -18.66 -6.15 7.57
N ALA A 30 -17.39 -6.53 7.34
CA ALA A 30 -17.04 -7.86 6.87
C ALA A 30 -17.42 -8.94 7.89
N ASP A 31 -17.13 -8.71 9.18
CA ASP A 31 -17.47 -9.63 10.26
C ASP A 31 -18.98 -9.83 10.42
N ILE A 32 -19.76 -8.74 10.43
CA ILE A 32 -21.23 -8.79 10.51
C ILE A 32 -21.79 -9.59 9.32
N PHE A 33 -21.34 -9.31 8.11
CA PHE A 33 -21.79 -10.01 6.91
C PHE A 33 -21.38 -11.49 6.91
N GLY A 34 -20.17 -11.80 7.38
CA GLY A 34 -19.70 -13.18 7.53
C GLY A 34 -20.53 -13.95 8.54
N LYS A 35 -20.79 -13.37 9.73
CA LYS A 35 -21.62 -13.99 10.77
C LYS A 35 -23.05 -14.24 10.28
N PHE A 36 -23.65 -13.27 9.59
CA PHE A 36 -24.96 -13.42 8.97
C PHE A 36 -25.01 -14.61 8.01
N ASN A 37 -24.04 -14.73 7.08
CA ASN A 37 -24.01 -15.82 6.12
C ASN A 37 -23.79 -17.19 6.77
N ARG A 38 -22.92 -17.28 7.79
CA ARG A 38 -22.74 -18.51 8.56
C ARG A 38 -24.03 -18.92 9.25
N MET A 39 -24.77 -17.97 9.85
CA MET A 39 -26.07 -18.23 10.49
C MET A 39 -27.16 -18.63 9.48
N ALA A 40 -27.09 -18.11 8.25
CA ALA A 40 -27.97 -18.51 7.15
C ALA A 40 -27.66 -19.91 6.60
N GLY A 41 -26.58 -20.54 7.06
CA GLY A 41 -26.16 -21.88 6.66
C GLY A 41 -25.20 -21.93 5.47
N ASN A 42 -24.68 -20.78 5.01
CA ASN A 42 -23.72 -20.70 3.91
C ASN A 42 -22.29 -21.06 4.35
N ASP A 43 -21.48 -21.52 3.39
CA ASP A 43 -20.04 -21.69 3.57
C ASP A 43 -19.33 -20.35 3.35
N VAL A 44 -18.67 -19.84 4.39
CA VAL A 44 -18.02 -18.52 4.35
C VAL A 44 -16.51 -18.68 4.43
N LEU A 45 -15.81 -18.00 3.52
CA LEU A 45 -14.36 -17.81 3.54
C LEU A 45 -14.07 -16.31 3.66
N MET A 46 -13.88 -15.83 4.89
CA MET A 46 -13.49 -14.46 5.19
C MET A 46 -11.97 -14.38 5.38
N VAL A 47 -11.31 -13.59 4.54
CA VAL A 47 -9.86 -13.46 4.51
C VAL A 47 -9.42 -12.01 4.61
N SER A 48 -8.27 -11.82 5.25
CA SER A 48 -7.56 -10.53 5.29
C SER A 48 -6.10 -10.79 5.64
N GLY A 49 -5.39 -9.77 6.08
CA GLY A 49 -4.03 -9.88 6.55
C GLY A 49 -3.37 -8.53 6.78
N SER A 50 -2.12 -8.57 7.20
CA SER A 50 -1.28 -7.37 7.35
C SER A 50 -0.61 -7.03 6.02
N ASP A 51 -0.74 -5.78 5.58
CA ASP A 51 0.05 -5.23 4.47
C ASP A 51 1.36 -4.63 5.00
N GLU A 52 2.49 -5.22 4.61
CA GLU A 52 3.79 -5.06 5.26
C GLU A 52 4.88 -4.49 4.36
N HIS A 53 4.53 -4.04 3.15
CA HIS A 53 5.50 -3.48 2.20
C HIS A 53 5.34 -1.96 2.02
N GLY A 54 6.32 -1.35 1.38
CA GLY A 54 6.26 0.05 0.97
C GLY A 54 7.04 1.04 1.84
N THR A 55 7.22 2.23 1.27
CA THR A 55 8.06 3.33 1.75
C THR A 55 7.78 3.76 3.19
N PRO A 56 6.52 3.87 3.68
CA PRO A 56 6.27 4.30 5.05
C PRO A 56 6.85 3.38 6.14
N ILE A 57 6.78 2.05 5.96
CA ILE A 57 7.38 1.10 6.92
C ILE A 57 8.89 1.26 6.96
N THR A 58 9.55 1.42 5.80
CA THR A 58 10.99 1.68 5.73
C THR A 58 11.36 2.98 6.45
N LEU A 59 10.59 4.06 6.25
CA LEU A 59 10.80 5.34 6.94
C LEU A 59 10.69 5.22 8.46
N THR A 60 9.66 4.52 8.96
CA THR A 60 9.49 4.27 10.39
C THR A 60 10.64 3.43 10.95
N ALA A 61 11.06 2.40 10.21
CA ALA A 61 12.18 1.54 10.59
C ALA A 61 13.49 2.33 10.72
N GLU A 62 13.81 3.17 9.72
CA GLU A 62 14.99 4.05 9.75
C GLU A 62 14.94 5.03 10.94
N LYS A 63 13.78 5.66 11.21
CA LYS A 63 13.60 6.57 12.34
C LYS A 63 13.76 5.90 13.70
N GLU A 64 13.32 4.65 13.83
CA GLU A 64 13.43 3.87 15.07
C GLU A 64 14.75 3.11 15.22
N GLY A 65 15.63 3.13 14.21
CA GLY A 65 16.85 2.33 14.19
C GLY A 65 16.57 0.82 14.18
N LYS A 66 15.49 0.40 13.50
CA LYS A 66 15.03 -0.99 13.40
C LYS A 66 14.98 -1.45 11.95
N SER A 67 14.79 -2.75 11.73
CA SER A 67 14.46 -3.30 10.43
C SER A 67 12.97 -3.10 10.08
N PRO A 68 12.61 -2.99 8.79
CA PRO A 68 11.20 -2.98 8.35
C PRO A 68 10.39 -4.17 8.88
N LYS A 69 11.04 -5.34 8.98
CA LYS A 69 10.43 -6.56 9.51
C LYS A 69 10.02 -6.41 10.96
N GLU A 70 10.86 -5.81 11.80
CA GLU A 70 10.53 -5.58 13.22
C GLU A 70 9.34 -4.63 13.40
N ILE A 71 9.24 -3.60 12.54
CA ILE A 71 8.09 -2.69 12.53
C ILE A 71 6.81 -3.44 12.14
N ALA A 72 6.85 -4.21 11.06
CA ALA A 72 5.71 -4.99 10.58
C ALA A 72 5.29 -6.07 11.59
N ASP A 73 6.23 -6.81 12.17
CA ASP A 73 5.97 -7.84 13.19
C ASP A 73 5.28 -7.25 14.42
N ARG A 74 5.75 -6.09 14.90
CA ARG A 74 5.16 -5.38 16.04
C ARG A 74 3.70 -5.00 15.78
N TYR A 75 3.43 -4.35 14.65
CA TYR A 75 2.07 -3.90 14.33
C TYR A 75 1.14 -5.05 13.97
N ASN A 76 1.62 -6.07 13.26
CA ASN A 76 0.87 -7.30 13.02
C ASN A 76 0.42 -7.95 14.34
N ALA A 77 1.33 -8.10 15.31
CA ALA A 77 0.99 -8.67 16.62
C ALA A 77 -0.08 -7.83 17.35
N GLN A 78 0.02 -6.50 17.28
CA GLN A 78 -0.99 -5.60 17.84
C GLN A 78 -2.34 -5.72 17.11
N HIS A 79 -2.34 -5.80 15.78
CA HIS A 79 -3.55 -5.91 14.97
C HIS A 79 -4.29 -7.21 15.25
N VAL A 80 -3.58 -8.34 15.24
CA VAL A 80 -4.15 -9.66 15.55
C VAL A 80 -4.79 -9.65 16.93
N LYS A 81 -4.08 -9.16 17.95
CA LYS A 81 -4.61 -9.06 19.31
C LYS A 81 -5.89 -8.21 19.37
N ASN A 82 -5.89 -7.03 18.74
CA ASN A 82 -7.06 -6.16 18.74
C ASN A 82 -8.27 -6.81 18.02
N ILE A 83 -8.03 -7.50 16.91
CA ILE A 83 -9.05 -8.22 16.13
C ILE A 83 -9.66 -9.36 16.97
N GLU A 84 -8.81 -10.12 17.67
CA GLU A 84 -9.24 -11.18 18.60
C GLU A 84 -10.07 -10.63 19.76
N GLU A 85 -9.63 -9.54 20.41
CA GLU A 85 -10.35 -8.88 21.51
C GLU A 85 -11.72 -8.32 21.08
N LEU A 86 -11.86 -7.94 19.80
CA LEU A 86 -13.12 -7.50 19.21
C LEU A 86 -14.05 -8.66 18.80
N GLY A 87 -13.61 -9.91 18.94
CA GLY A 87 -14.39 -11.09 18.56
C GLY A 87 -14.62 -11.21 17.05
N ILE A 88 -13.71 -10.66 16.25
CA ILE A 88 -13.72 -10.77 14.79
C ILE A 88 -12.91 -12.02 14.40
N THR A 89 -13.49 -12.89 13.58
CA THR A 89 -12.86 -14.15 13.20
C THR A 89 -12.68 -14.25 11.69
N PHE A 90 -11.43 -14.40 11.26
CA PHE A 90 -11.06 -14.70 9.88
C PHE A 90 -10.74 -16.20 9.74
N GLU A 91 -11.17 -16.82 8.65
CA GLU A 91 -10.69 -18.14 8.25
C GLU A 91 -9.20 -18.11 7.87
N ASN A 92 -8.72 -16.98 7.34
CA ASN A 92 -7.30 -16.76 7.09
C ASN A 92 -6.93 -15.28 7.26
N PHE A 93 -6.09 -14.98 8.25
CA PHE A 93 -5.45 -13.68 8.41
C PHE A 93 -3.95 -13.86 8.15
N SER A 94 -3.50 -13.46 6.95
CA SER A 94 -2.12 -13.70 6.49
C SER A 94 -1.26 -12.43 6.47
N ARG A 95 -0.07 -12.48 5.85
CA ARG A 95 0.91 -11.39 5.85
C ARG A 95 1.51 -11.28 4.45
N THR A 96 1.62 -10.07 3.90
CA THR A 96 2.19 -9.89 2.54
C THR A 96 3.70 -10.15 2.47
N SER A 97 4.39 -10.27 3.61
CA SER A 97 5.80 -10.62 3.69
C SER A 97 6.10 -12.13 3.65
N ASN A 98 5.08 -12.99 3.61
CA ASN A 98 5.29 -14.44 3.64
C ASN A 98 5.74 -15.01 2.27
N ASP A 99 6.37 -16.19 2.30
CA ASP A 99 6.93 -16.82 1.09
C ASP A 99 5.86 -17.21 0.06
N PHE A 100 4.67 -17.58 0.53
CA PHE A 100 3.56 -17.93 -0.35
C PHE A 100 3.11 -16.72 -1.18
N HIS A 101 2.91 -15.57 -0.54
CA HIS A 101 2.54 -14.32 -1.19
C HIS A 101 3.61 -13.90 -2.19
N LYS A 102 4.89 -13.96 -1.81
CA LYS A 102 6.02 -13.69 -2.71
C LYS A 102 5.95 -14.56 -3.98
N LYS A 103 5.74 -15.86 -3.82
CA LYS A 103 5.62 -16.80 -4.94
C LYS A 103 4.45 -16.45 -5.86
N VAL A 104 3.27 -16.19 -5.29
CA VAL A 104 2.05 -15.85 -6.05
C VAL A 104 2.21 -14.54 -6.82
N VAL A 105 2.77 -13.50 -6.19
CA VAL A 105 2.99 -12.20 -6.84
C VAL A 105 4.01 -12.31 -7.96
N GLN A 106 5.12 -13.04 -7.75
CA GLN A 106 6.13 -13.25 -8.79
C GLN A 106 5.54 -14.00 -9.98
N ASP A 107 4.78 -15.06 -9.74
CA ASP A 107 4.12 -15.83 -10.79
C ASP A 107 3.07 -14.99 -11.56
N PHE A 108 2.26 -14.20 -10.86
CA PHE A 108 1.29 -13.29 -11.48
C PHE A 108 1.98 -12.21 -12.33
N PHE A 109 3.04 -11.60 -11.80
CA PHE A 109 3.84 -10.61 -12.51
C PHE A 109 4.48 -11.21 -13.77
N LEU A 110 5.11 -12.38 -13.67
CA LEU A 110 5.75 -13.05 -14.80
C LEU A 110 4.74 -13.38 -15.89
N ARG A 111 3.56 -13.89 -15.53
CA ARG A 111 2.48 -14.12 -16.50
C ARG A 111 2.08 -12.85 -17.25
N LEU A 112 1.90 -11.72 -16.55
CA LEU A 112 1.59 -10.46 -17.21
C LEU A 112 2.73 -9.95 -18.10
N TYR A 113 3.98 -10.13 -17.65
CA TYR A 113 5.18 -9.74 -18.39
C TYR A 113 5.35 -10.55 -19.67
N GLU A 114 5.27 -11.88 -19.59
CA GLU A 114 5.38 -12.81 -20.72
C GLU A 114 4.28 -12.61 -21.76
N ASN A 115 3.08 -12.17 -21.33
CA ASN A 115 1.97 -11.85 -22.22
C ASN A 115 2.00 -10.40 -22.76
N GLY A 116 3.07 -9.63 -22.51
CA GLY A 116 3.24 -8.28 -23.04
C GLY A 116 2.34 -7.21 -22.39
N TYR A 117 1.77 -7.49 -21.21
CA TYR A 117 0.98 -6.53 -20.43
C TYR A 117 1.83 -5.71 -19.46
N ILE A 118 3.08 -6.10 -19.21
CA ILE A 118 4.06 -5.28 -18.51
C ILE A 118 5.11 -4.80 -19.53
N TYR A 119 5.41 -3.50 -19.52
CA TYR A 119 6.41 -2.91 -20.41
C TYR A 119 7.37 -2.01 -19.64
N LYS A 120 8.60 -1.88 -20.15
CA LYS A 120 9.62 -1.00 -19.59
C LYS A 120 9.43 0.41 -20.12
N LYS A 121 9.64 1.41 -19.25
CA LYS A 121 9.68 2.82 -19.64
C LYS A 121 10.61 3.56 -18.69
N SER A 122 11.44 4.43 -19.25
CA SER A 122 12.23 5.38 -18.48
C SER A 122 11.37 6.53 -17.97
N MET A 123 11.63 6.96 -16.75
CA MET A 123 11.08 8.20 -16.20
C MET A 123 12.14 8.96 -15.42
N LEU A 124 11.94 10.26 -15.29
CA LEU A 124 12.74 11.09 -14.40
C LEU A 124 12.20 10.93 -12.98
N SER A 125 13.09 10.63 -12.04
CA SER A 125 12.76 10.57 -10.61
C SER A 125 13.77 11.36 -9.79
N PRO A 126 13.35 11.96 -8.68
CA PRO A 126 14.25 12.71 -7.81
C PRO A 126 15.26 11.76 -7.15
N TYR A 127 16.53 12.17 -7.15
CA TYR A 127 17.67 11.43 -6.63
C TYR A 127 18.48 12.34 -5.70
N CYS A 128 18.76 11.87 -4.49
CA CYS A 128 19.63 12.57 -3.56
C CYS A 128 21.07 12.09 -3.73
N GLU A 129 21.95 12.96 -4.23
CA GLU A 129 23.37 12.62 -4.43
C GLU A 129 24.11 12.39 -3.11
N HIS A 130 23.71 13.10 -2.05
CA HIS A 130 24.28 12.91 -0.73
C HIS A 130 23.86 11.59 -0.07
N CYS A 131 22.62 11.13 -0.28
CA CYS A 131 22.12 9.87 0.28
C CYS A 131 22.36 8.68 -0.67
N GLY A 132 22.81 8.92 -1.90
CA GLY A 132 23.08 7.89 -2.90
C GLY A 132 21.84 7.08 -3.32
N ARG A 133 20.63 7.65 -3.26
CA ARG A 133 19.38 6.93 -3.56
C ARG A 133 18.32 7.78 -4.26
N PHE A 134 17.46 7.10 -5.01
CA PHE A 134 16.19 7.68 -5.47
C PHE A 134 15.28 7.98 -4.29
N LEU A 135 14.48 9.03 -4.43
CA LEU A 135 13.54 9.48 -3.42
C LEU A 135 12.12 9.18 -3.92
N PRO A 136 11.46 8.13 -3.40
CA PRO A 136 10.02 7.97 -3.59
C PRO A 136 9.29 9.23 -3.10
N ASP A 137 8.07 9.47 -3.55
CA ASP A 137 7.34 10.74 -3.36
C ASP A 137 7.35 11.25 -1.91
N ARG A 138 7.23 10.36 -0.91
CA ARG A 138 7.24 10.69 0.53
C ARG A 138 8.60 11.06 1.12
N TYR A 139 9.67 10.88 0.35
CA TYR A 139 11.04 11.31 0.68
C TYR A 139 11.38 12.67 0.08
N VAL A 140 10.46 13.29 -0.67
CA VAL A 140 10.60 14.65 -1.21
C VAL A 140 9.60 15.55 -0.51
N GLU A 141 10.10 16.66 0.02
CA GLU A 141 9.30 17.73 0.61
C GLU A 141 9.65 19.04 -0.08
N GLY A 142 8.71 19.96 -0.17
CA GLY A 142 8.92 21.26 -0.81
C GLY A 142 7.74 22.17 -0.60
N ILE A 143 7.66 23.19 -1.43
CA ILE A 143 6.59 24.21 -1.38
C ILE A 143 5.58 23.92 -2.49
N CYS A 144 4.30 23.87 -2.12
CA CYS A 144 3.19 23.70 -3.05
C CYS A 144 3.11 24.89 -4.01
N PRO A 145 3.16 24.66 -5.34
CA PRO A 145 3.10 25.74 -6.31
C PRO A 145 1.74 26.43 -6.38
N TYR A 146 0.69 25.82 -5.81
CA TYR A 146 -0.68 26.33 -5.88
C TYR A 146 -1.09 27.18 -4.67
N CYS A 147 -0.57 26.88 -3.48
CA CYS A 147 -1.00 27.56 -2.24
C CYS A 147 0.15 28.05 -1.35
N GLY A 148 1.42 27.80 -1.75
CA GLY A 148 2.61 28.20 -1.00
C GLY A 148 2.81 27.48 0.33
N GLY A 149 1.98 26.49 0.66
CA GLY A 149 2.15 25.65 1.86
C GLY A 149 3.20 24.57 1.66
N GLU A 150 3.64 23.96 2.76
CA GLU A 150 4.47 22.75 2.71
C GLU A 150 3.70 21.61 2.02
N ALA A 151 4.41 20.86 1.19
CA ALA A 151 3.87 19.74 0.45
C ALA A 151 4.88 18.59 0.35
N ARG A 152 4.34 17.38 0.21
CA ARG A 152 5.10 16.18 -0.12
C ARG A 152 5.09 15.98 -1.64
N GLY A 153 5.96 15.10 -2.12
CA GLY A 153 6.05 14.75 -3.54
C GLY A 153 4.75 14.18 -4.13
N ASP A 154 3.82 13.67 -3.32
CA ASP A 154 2.55 13.09 -3.75
C ASP A 154 1.34 14.02 -3.55
N GLN A 155 1.37 14.87 -2.52
CA GLN A 155 0.22 15.67 -2.12
C GLN A 155 0.60 16.89 -1.27
N CYS A 156 -0.14 17.98 -1.45
CA CYS A 156 -0.18 19.08 -0.49
C CYS A 156 -1.29 18.87 0.55
N ASP A 157 -0.93 18.68 1.82
CA ASP A 157 -1.91 18.51 2.91
C ASP A 157 -2.74 19.77 3.19
N LYS A 158 -2.26 20.95 2.76
CA LYS A 158 -2.93 22.24 3.01
C LYS A 158 -4.09 22.50 2.06
N CYS A 159 -3.96 22.18 0.77
CA CYS A 159 -5.00 22.41 -0.23
C CYS A 159 -5.56 21.12 -0.87
N GLY A 160 -5.03 19.95 -0.51
CA GLY A 160 -5.50 18.65 -0.96
C GLY A 160 -5.06 18.24 -2.37
N LYS A 161 -4.39 19.13 -3.13
CA LYS A 161 -3.92 18.81 -4.49
C LYS A 161 -2.90 17.69 -4.49
N THR A 162 -3.11 16.72 -5.39
CA THR A 162 -2.09 15.77 -5.83
C THR A 162 -1.01 16.51 -6.62
N LEU A 163 0.24 16.11 -6.40
CA LEU A 163 1.42 16.70 -7.02
C LEU A 163 2.33 15.58 -7.52
N ASP A 164 3.14 15.88 -8.52
CA ASP A 164 4.37 15.14 -8.82
C ASP A 164 5.57 15.82 -8.12
N PRO A 165 6.62 15.07 -7.73
CA PRO A 165 7.81 15.64 -7.08
C PRO A 165 8.51 16.73 -7.91
N SER A 166 8.38 16.69 -9.24
CA SER A 166 8.91 17.69 -10.16
C SER A 166 8.13 19.01 -10.15
N GLU A 167 6.91 19.04 -9.61
CA GLU A 167 6.09 20.26 -9.49
C GLU A 167 6.42 21.06 -8.21
N LEU A 168 7.13 20.47 -7.25
CA LEU A 168 7.47 21.14 -6.00
C LEU A 168 8.46 22.28 -6.21
N ILE A 169 8.19 23.42 -5.57
CA ILE A 169 9.13 24.53 -5.49
C ILE A 169 10.12 24.24 -4.36
N ASP A 170 11.43 24.44 -4.61
CA ASP A 170 12.51 24.15 -3.65
C ASP A 170 12.43 22.73 -3.04
N PRO A 171 12.45 21.67 -3.89
CA PRO A 171 12.35 20.30 -3.40
C PRO A 171 13.58 19.96 -2.56
N LYS A 172 13.34 19.24 -1.46
CA LYS A 172 14.35 18.81 -0.49
C LYS A 172 14.20 17.34 -0.18
N CYS A 173 15.33 16.69 -0.03
CA CYS A 173 15.41 15.34 0.51
C CYS A 173 15.01 15.36 1.99
N LYS A 174 13.95 14.64 2.35
CA LYS A 174 13.49 14.52 3.75
C LYS A 174 14.54 13.93 4.69
N ILE A 175 15.50 13.17 4.17
CA ILE A 175 16.54 12.49 4.96
C ILE A 175 17.63 13.47 5.39
N CYS A 176 18.16 14.28 4.45
CA CYS A 176 19.37 15.09 4.67
C CYS A 176 19.17 16.58 4.40
N GLY A 177 18.00 17.02 3.95
CA GLY A 177 17.68 18.42 3.65
C GLY A 177 18.24 18.97 2.34
N ASN A 178 19.13 18.24 1.66
CA ASN A 178 19.72 18.69 0.39
C ASN A 178 18.71 18.64 -0.77
N ALA A 179 18.89 19.53 -1.75
CA ALA A 179 18.10 19.52 -2.96
C ALA A 179 18.37 18.25 -3.80
N PRO A 180 17.34 17.50 -4.21
CA PRO A 180 17.50 16.38 -5.12
C PRO A 180 17.72 16.84 -6.56
N VAL A 181 18.33 15.98 -7.35
CA VAL A 181 18.46 16.14 -8.81
C VAL A 181 17.55 15.15 -9.52
N MET A 182 17.03 15.49 -10.69
CA MET A 182 16.26 14.53 -11.49
C MET A 182 17.21 13.59 -12.22
N LYS A 183 17.08 12.28 -11.99
CA LYS A 183 17.82 11.25 -12.73
C LYS A 183 16.85 10.32 -13.43
N GLU A 184 17.28 9.83 -14.60
CA GLU A 184 16.53 8.83 -15.34
C GLU A 184 16.62 7.47 -14.62
N THR A 185 15.49 6.78 -14.55
CA THR A 185 15.37 5.43 -14.00
C THR A 185 14.38 4.61 -14.83
N GLU A 186 14.68 3.33 -15.03
CA GLU A 186 13.81 2.41 -15.77
C GLU A 186 12.81 1.76 -14.80
N HIS A 187 11.52 1.82 -15.14
CA HIS A 187 10.45 1.16 -14.40
C HIS A 187 9.64 0.23 -15.29
N LEU A 188 8.96 -0.71 -14.65
CA LEU A 188 8.02 -1.63 -15.28
C LEU A 188 6.59 -1.13 -15.04
N PHE A 189 5.85 -0.93 -16.13
CA PHE A 189 4.49 -0.38 -16.10
C PHE A 189 3.48 -1.44 -16.55
N PHE A 190 2.33 -1.48 -15.88
CA PHE A 190 1.20 -2.30 -16.28
C PHE A 190 0.33 -1.58 -17.31
N LYS A 191 0.09 -2.24 -18.44
CA LYS A 191 -0.74 -1.74 -19.55
C LYS A 191 -2.23 -1.96 -19.23
N LEU A 192 -2.75 -1.26 -18.22
CA LEU A 192 -4.15 -1.34 -17.81
C LEU A 192 -5.11 -1.02 -18.97
N SER A 193 -4.73 -0.09 -19.86
CA SER A 193 -5.51 0.27 -21.05
C SER A 193 -5.81 -0.91 -21.99
N ALA A 194 -5.01 -1.98 -21.97
CA ALA A 194 -5.29 -3.19 -22.75
C ALA A 194 -6.53 -3.97 -22.23
N PHE A 195 -7.04 -3.63 -21.05
CA PHE A 195 -8.18 -4.27 -20.41
C PHE A 195 -9.42 -3.38 -20.33
N GLU A 196 -9.34 -2.13 -20.80
CA GLU A 196 -10.37 -1.11 -20.63
C GLU A 196 -11.76 -1.59 -21.09
N ASP A 197 -11.91 -2.00 -22.36
CA ASP A 197 -13.20 -2.46 -22.90
C ASP A 197 -13.79 -3.65 -22.13
N LYS A 198 -12.92 -4.58 -21.69
CA LYS A 198 -13.35 -5.77 -20.94
C LYS A 198 -13.81 -5.41 -19.54
N LEU A 199 -13.11 -4.49 -18.88
CA LEU A 199 -13.45 -4.00 -17.55
C LEU A 199 -14.74 -3.18 -17.60
N LEU A 200 -14.88 -2.29 -18.59
CA LEU A 200 -16.10 -1.49 -18.80
C LEU A 200 -17.32 -2.34 -19.14
N LYS A 201 -17.13 -3.47 -19.84
CA LYS A 201 -18.23 -4.41 -20.11
C LYS A 201 -18.65 -5.23 -18.87
N TRP A 202 -17.72 -5.45 -17.94
CA TRP A 202 -17.98 -6.20 -16.72
C TRP A 202 -18.67 -5.36 -15.64
N LEU A 203 -18.31 -4.07 -15.54
CA LEU A 203 -18.98 -3.08 -14.68
C LEU A 203 -20.43 -2.82 -15.11
#